data_AF-A0A0N4X2H6-F1
#
_entry.id   AF-A0A0N4X2H6-F1
#
_cell.length_a   1.000
_cell.length_b   1.000
_cell.length_c   1.000
_cell.angle_alpha   90.00
_cell.angle_beta   90.00
_cell.angle_gamma   90.00
#
_symmetry.space_group_name_H-M   'P 1'
#
loop_
_entity.id
_entity.type
_entity.pdbx_description
1 polymer ?
#
loop_
_entity_poly.entity_id
_entity_poly.type
_entity_poly.pdbx_seq_one_letter_code
_entity_poly.pdbx_strand_id
1 'polypeptide(L)'
;MWEVTLPTRSLCSTQSRKGFGHEAPRSRAITKQIHSHTNNLSAICRLSYSLAFSFEGCNATQSCWFHPPNCNANERGKCISGVRWYMEPDGLRIQLQTHVNDLDPHRPAYAALGFSYNQRMDDDTVVECVQPLQGQPGQVRVSFNDETFNNVLHQASSVLLEGGSVTMEDGVLKCDMKLLLDNIGLVSNDSKFMIHDLEARPYYLLFARGNADPWTLEKDIHSVNDNPQFPWMTEEMVGALYAFGKNDLLTMQQ
;
A
#
# COMPACT_ATOMS: atom_id res chain seq x y z
N MET A 1 -28.18 4.54 -26.15
CA MET A 1 -28.09 3.09 -26.43
C MET A 1 -26.65 2.85 -26.84
N TRP A 2 -25.78 2.52 -25.88
CA TRP A 2 -24.35 2.34 -26.09
C TRP A 2 -23.98 0.99 -25.47
N GLU A 3 -23.41 0.13 -26.31
CA GLU A 3 -23.01 -1.24 -25.98
C GLU A 3 -21.83 -1.26 -25.00
N VAL A 4 -21.90 -2.20 -24.07
CA VAL A 4 -20.88 -2.50 -23.05
C VAL A 4 -19.99 -3.61 -23.57
N THR A 5 -18.70 -3.34 -23.73
CA THR A 5 -17.67 -4.36 -23.94
C THR A 5 -17.11 -4.81 -22.59
N LEU A 6 -17.35 -6.06 -22.21
CA LEU A 6 -16.77 -6.72 -21.04
C LEU A 6 -15.35 -7.23 -21.34
N PRO A 7 -14.40 -7.23 -20.39
CA PRO A 7 -13.16 -7.95 -20.54
C PRO A 7 -13.34 -9.46 -20.28
N THR A 8 -12.48 -10.19 -20.98
CA THR A 8 -12.37 -11.64 -21.14
C THR A 8 -12.29 -12.42 -19.83
N ARG A 9 -13.18 -13.40 -19.67
CA ARG A 9 -13.05 -14.50 -18.70
C ARG A 9 -11.89 -15.42 -19.11
N SER A 10 -10.96 -15.63 -18.18
CA SER A 10 -10.09 -16.80 -18.16
C SER A 10 -10.94 -18.05 -17.94
N LEU A 11 -11.09 -18.87 -18.99
CA LEU A 11 -11.70 -20.20 -18.93
C LEU A 11 -10.57 -21.23 -18.97
N CYS A 12 -10.25 -21.82 -17.83
CA CYS A 12 -9.51 -23.07 -17.80
C CYS A 12 -10.51 -24.20 -18.11
N SER A 13 -10.64 -24.61 -19.38
CA SER A 13 -11.49 -25.75 -19.75
C SER A 13 -10.71 -27.05 -19.73
N THR A 14 -11.11 -28.01 -18.90
CA THR A 14 -10.74 -29.42 -19.02
C THR A 14 -11.79 -30.13 -19.89
N GLN A 15 -11.42 -30.58 -21.09
CA GLN A 15 -12.20 -31.58 -21.84
C GLN A 15 -11.54 -32.96 -21.67
N SER A 16 -12.19 -33.83 -20.89
CA SER A 16 -11.92 -35.27 -20.87
C SER A 16 -12.87 -35.96 -21.85
N ARG A 17 -12.34 -36.55 -22.94
CA ARG A 17 -13.08 -37.53 -23.75
C ARG A 17 -12.73 -38.94 -23.26
N LYS A 18 -13.73 -39.64 -22.71
CA LYS A 18 -13.76 -41.11 -22.60
C LYS A 18 -14.25 -41.70 -23.92
N GLY A 19 -13.60 -42.76 -24.39
CA GLY A 19 -14.07 -43.61 -25.49
C GLY A 19 -13.69 -45.07 -25.22
N PHE A 20 -14.69 -45.93 -25.12
CA PHE A 20 -14.63 -47.39 -24.95
C PHE A 20 -14.31 -48.10 -26.28
N GLY A 21 -13.69 -49.28 -26.22
CA GLY A 21 -13.62 -50.25 -27.33
C GLY A 21 -12.85 -51.53 -26.97
N HIS A 22 -13.50 -52.68 -27.14
CA HIS A 22 -13.10 -54.05 -26.77
C HIS A 22 -12.04 -54.69 -27.69
N GLU A 23 -11.21 -55.59 -27.16
CA GLU A 23 -11.04 -57.03 -27.55
C GLU A 23 -9.69 -57.63 -27.08
N ALA A 24 -9.71 -58.92 -26.73
CA ALA A 24 -8.58 -59.82 -26.44
C ALA A 24 -8.82 -61.11 -27.29
N PRO A 25 -7.89 -62.12 -27.43
CA PRO A 25 -6.72 -62.42 -26.60
C PRO A 25 -5.47 -63.07 -27.31
N ARG A 26 -4.47 -63.45 -26.48
CA ARG A 26 -3.45 -64.54 -26.57
C ARG A 26 -1.97 -64.25 -26.99
N SER A 27 -1.11 -64.34 -25.95
CA SER A 27 0.06 -65.25 -25.79
C SER A 27 1.50 -64.85 -26.21
N ARG A 28 2.39 -64.90 -25.19
CA ARG A 28 3.86 -65.14 -25.13
C ARG A 28 4.88 -64.02 -25.45
N ALA A 29 5.58 -63.64 -24.35
CA ALA A 29 7.03 -63.70 -24.12
C ALA A 29 8.00 -62.61 -24.69
N ILE A 30 8.61 -61.89 -23.72
CA ILE A 30 10.02 -61.42 -23.62
C ILE A 30 10.45 -60.28 -24.56
N THR A 31 10.70 -59.08 -24.00
CA THR A 31 12.02 -58.42 -23.87
C THR A 31 11.86 -56.96 -23.40
N LYS A 32 12.65 -56.57 -22.40
CA LYS A 32 12.84 -55.20 -21.89
C LYS A 32 13.31 -54.25 -23.01
N GLN A 33 12.69 -53.08 -23.14
CA GLN A 33 13.45 -51.86 -23.41
C GLN A 33 12.72 -50.65 -22.84
N ILE A 34 13.42 -49.94 -21.95
CA ILE A 34 12.99 -48.72 -21.26
C ILE A 34 13.11 -47.58 -22.27
N HIS A 35 12.01 -46.95 -22.64
CA HIS A 35 11.99 -45.57 -23.16
C HIS A 35 11.07 -44.77 -22.27
N SER A 36 11.67 -44.05 -21.31
CA SER A 36 10.97 -43.07 -20.49
C SER A 36 10.71 -41.85 -21.38
N HIS A 37 9.47 -41.68 -21.84
CA HIS A 37 8.99 -40.40 -22.33
C HIS A 37 8.81 -39.48 -21.12
N THR A 38 9.71 -38.52 -20.98
CA THR A 38 9.61 -37.42 -20.01
C THR A 38 8.47 -36.49 -20.42
N ASN A 39 7.27 -36.78 -19.92
CA ASN A 39 6.16 -35.81 -19.91
C ASN A 39 6.42 -34.77 -18.81
N ASN A 40 7.26 -33.77 -19.10
CA ASN A 40 7.37 -32.57 -18.27
C ASN A 40 6.37 -31.52 -18.76
N LEU A 41 5.15 -31.60 -18.23
CA LEU A 41 4.19 -30.49 -18.23
C LEU A 41 3.66 -30.32 -16.81
N SER A 42 4.55 -29.98 -15.88
CA SER A 42 4.16 -29.26 -14.67
C SER A 42 4.01 -27.79 -15.04
N ALA A 43 2.78 -27.40 -15.40
CA ALA A 43 2.40 -26.01 -15.43
C ALA A 43 2.54 -25.45 -14.00
N ILE A 44 3.66 -24.78 -13.75
CA ILE A 44 3.85 -24.00 -12.53
C ILE A 44 2.92 -22.80 -12.70
N CYS A 45 1.74 -22.87 -12.10
CA CYS A 45 0.94 -21.70 -11.79
C CYS A 45 1.74 -20.90 -10.75
N ARG A 46 2.71 -20.10 -11.21
CA ARG A 46 3.37 -19.13 -10.35
C ARG A 46 2.27 -18.15 -9.96
N LEU A 47 1.85 -18.18 -8.69
CA LEU A 47 1.19 -17.02 -8.12
C LEU A 47 2.12 -15.84 -8.43
N SER A 48 1.62 -14.88 -9.18
CA SER A 48 2.25 -13.56 -9.29
C SER A 48 2.29 -13.00 -7.87
N TYR A 49 3.38 -13.25 -7.14
CA TYR A 49 3.69 -12.44 -5.97
C TYR A 49 3.77 -11.02 -6.51
N SER A 50 2.79 -10.19 -6.14
CA SER A 50 2.73 -8.85 -6.68
C SER A 50 4.07 -8.17 -6.40
N LEU A 51 4.67 -7.60 -7.44
CA LEU A 51 5.80 -6.68 -7.30
C LEU A 51 5.34 -5.34 -6.71
N ALA A 52 4.21 -5.30 -5.98
CA ALA A 52 3.48 -4.08 -5.69
C ALA A 52 4.30 -3.09 -4.86
N PHE A 53 5.16 -3.58 -3.96
CA PHE A 53 6.02 -2.74 -3.13
C PHE A 53 7.34 -2.45 -3.81
N SER A 54 7.58 -1.26 -4.37
CA SER A 54 8.88 -0.94 -4.96
C SER A 54 9.93 -0.55 -3.90
N PHE A 55 11.08 -1.23 -3.89
CA PHE A 55 12.25 -0.84 -3.07
C PHE A 55 13.28 0.00 -3.85
N GLU A 56 12.95 0.36 -5.09
CA GLU A 56 13.84 1.14 -5.94
C GLU A 56 14.12 2.50 -5.30
N GLY A 57 15.40 2.90 -5.29
CA GLY A 57 15.81 4.18 -4.72
C GLY A 57 15.83 4.24 -3.18
N CYS A 58 15.36 3.21 -2.48
CA CYS A 58 15.42 3.18 -1.02
C CYS A 58 16.87 3.22 -0.52
N ASN A 59 17.13 4.07 0.47
CA ASN A 59 18.47 4.32 1.05
C ASN A 59 19.50 4.88 0.05
N ALA A 60 19.05 5.35 -1.12
CA ALA A 60 19.93 5.80 -2.21
C ALA A 60 19.46 7.07 -2.92
N THR A 61 18.17 7.27 -3.11
CA THR A 61 17.58 8.51 -3.64
C THR A 61 16.33 8.92 -2.87
N GLN A 62 15.80 8.02 -2.05
CA GLN A 62 14.57 8.17 -1.29
C GLN A 62 14.72 7.47 0.06
N SER A 63 14.01 7.99 1.05
CA SER A 63 13.78 7.29 2.30
C SER A 63 12.63 6.33 2.14
N CYS A 64 12.71 5.20 2.85
CA CYS A 64 11.67 4.18 2.81
C CYS A 64 11.45 3.56 4.19
N TRP A 65 10.20 3.24 4.48
CA TRP A 65 9.79 2.60 5.73
C TRP A 65 8.70 1.58 5.40
N PHE A 66 9.01 0.29 5.48
CA PHE A 66 8.11 -0.81 5.10
C PHE A 66 7.74 -1.68 6.29
N HIS A 67 6.54 -2.27 6.27
CA HIS A 67 5.99 -3.01 7.39
C HIS A 67 5.48 -4.39 6.95
N PRO A 68 5.66 -5.42 7.78
CA PRO A 68 6.38 -5.42 9.05
C PRO A 68 7.91 -5.16 8.85
N PRO A 69 8.68 -4.86 9.92
CA PRO A 69 10.07 -4.39 9.82
C PRO A 69 11.03 -5.33 9.06
N ASN A 70 10.68 -6.62 8.98
CA ASN A 70 11.43 -7.65 8.26
C ASN A 70 10.94 -7.86 6.82
N CYS A 71 10.16 -6.92 6.27
CA CYS A 71 9.71 -6.97 4.90
C CYS A 71 10.67 -6.13 4.04
N ASN A 72 11.58 -6.81 3.35
CA ASN A 72 12.67 -6.20 2.58
C ASN A 72 12.64 -6.70 1.12
N ALA A 73 13.59 -6.24 0.29
CA ALA A 73 13.65 -6.61 -1.12
C ALA A 73 13.68 -8.13 -1.37
N ASN A 74 14.32 -8.91 -0.49
CA ASN A 74 14.39 -10.37 -0.59
C ASN A 74 13.12 -11.06 -0.06
N GLU A 75 12.36 -10.37 0.79
CA GLU A 75 11.16 -10.87 1.46
C GLU A 75 9.92 -10.03 1.12
N ARG A 76 9.89 -9.46 -0.10
CA ARG A 76 8.86 -8.52 -0.57
C ARG A 76 7.43 -9.04 -0.37
N GLY A 77 7.23 -10.36 -0.51
CA GLY A 77 5.94 -11.01 -0.31
C GLY A 77 5.43 -10.97 1.14
N LYS A 78 6.25 -10.55 2.11
CA LYS A 78 5.84 -10.34 3.51
C LYS A 78 5.36 -8.92 3.77
N CYS A 79 5.57 -7.98 2.86
CA CYS A 79 5.19 -6.58 3.07
C CYS A 79 3.67 -6.42 3.05
N ILE A 80 3.15 -5.69 4.02
CA ILE A 80 1.75 -5.34 4.19
C ILE A 80 1.53 -3.88 3.83
N SER A 81 2.50 -3.02 4.17
CA SER A 81 2.46 -1.60 3.85
C SER A 81 3.86 -1.01 3.72
N GLY A 82 3.91 0.21 3.19
CA GLY A 82 5.13 0.98 3.16
C GLY A 82 4.93 2.43 2.77
N VAL A 83 5.91 3.23 3.18
CA VAL A 83 6.03 4.65 2.92
C VAL A 83 7.34 4.87 2.21
N ARG A 84 7.32 5.71 1.19
CA ARG A 84 8.52 6.23 0.52
C ARG A 84 8.40 7.74 0.46
N TRP A 85 9.49 8.43 0.72
CA TRP A 85 9.51 9.88 0.61
C TRP A 85 10.87 10.43 0.19
N TYR A 86 10.83 11.60 -0.43
CA TYR A 86 12.03 12.36 -0.76
C TYR A 86 11.67 13.84 -0.93
N MET A 87 12.66 14.70 -0.70
CA MET A 87 12.51 16.14 -0.87
C MET A 87 12.70 16.54 -2.33
N GLU A 88 11.77 17.35 -2.83
CA GLU A 88 11.89 18.16 -4.04
C GLU A 88 12.15 19.62 -3.61
N PRO A 89 12.61 20.50 -4.51
CA PRO A 89 12.96 21.89 -4.15
C PRO A 89 11.83 22.70 -3.51
N ASP A 90 10.57 22.34 -3.80
CA ASP A 90 9.35 23.05 -3.40
C ASP A 90 8.42 22.20 -2.51
N GLY A 91 8.85 20.99 -2.10
CA GLY A 91 8.02 20.15 -1.24
C GLY A 91 8.50 18.73 -1.00
N LEU A 92 7.71 18.00 -0.21
CA LEU A 92 7.94 16.60 0.14
C LEU A 92 7.08 15.68 -0.73
N ARG A 93 7.72 14.83 -1.55
CA ARG A 93 7.00 13.78 -2.29
C ARG A 93 6.81 12.57 -1.37
N ILE A 94 5.59 12.06 -1.31
CA ILE A 94 5.20 10.93 -0.46
C ILE A 94 4.48 9.89 -1.31
N GLN A 95 4.86 8.63 -1.14
CA GLN A 95 4.17 7.48 -1.69
C GLN A 95 3.80 6.51 -0.56
N LEU A 96 2.51 6.20 -0.44
CA LEU A 96 1.96 5.20 0.47
C LEU A 96 1.54 3.97 -0.32
N GLN A 97 1.77 2.79 0.22
CA GLN A 97 1.33 1.53 -0.37
C GLN A 97 0.82 0.60 0.73
N THR A 98 -0.32 -0.07 0.53
CA THR A 98 -0.81 -1.08 1.49
C THR A 98 -1.75 -2.11 0.86
N HIS A 99 -1.64 -3.36 1.30
CA HIS A 99 -2.58 -4.43 0.94
C HIS A 99 -3.93 -4.26 1.62
N VAL A 100 -5.03 -4.21 0.90
CA VAL A 100 -6.38 -4.00 1.46
C VAL A 100 -7.27 -5.24 1.43
N ASN A 101 -6.73 -6.40 1.08
CA ASN A 101 -7.50 -7.65 0.89
C ASN A 101 -8.12 -8.21 2.17
N ASP A 102 -7.61 -7.80 3.33
CA ASP A 102 -8.07 -8.13 4.68
C ASP A 102 -9.08 -7.10 5.23
N LEU A 103 -9.38 -6.04 4.48
CA LEU A 103 -10.43 -5.06 4.81
C LEU A 103 -11.79 -5.51 4.23
N ASP A 104 -12.87 -4.85 4.65
CA ASP A 104 -14.19 -5.08 4.04
C ASP A 104 -14.17 -4.62 2.57
N PRO A 105 -14.34 -5.53 1.58
CA PRO A 105 -14.26 -5.19 0.16
C PRO A 105 -15.49 -4.40 -0.33
N HIS A 106 -16.53 -4.28 0.50
CA HIS A 106 -17.74 -3.50 0.22
C HIS A 106 -17.70 -2.11 0.83
N ARG A 107 -16.54 -1.66 1.31
CA ARG A 107 -16.34 -0.34 1.89
C ARG A 107 -15.13 0.34 1.26
N PRO A 108 -15.12 1.69 1.19
CA PRO A 108 -13.91 2.43 0.84
C PRO A 108 -12.73 2.01 1.73
N ALA A 109 -11.52 2.11 1.20
CA ALA A 109 -10.29 1.83 1.93
C ALA A 109 -9.42 3.09 2.01
N TYR A 110 -8.68 3.25 3.09
CA TYR A 110 -7.78 4.37 3.30
C TYR A 110 -6.38 3.92 3.72
N ALA A 111 -5.42 4.80 3.47
CA ALA A 111 -4.09 4.78 4.07
C ALA A 111 -3.74 6.20 4.51
N ALA A 112 -3.09 6.32 5.66
CA ALA A 112 -2.75 7.60 6.28
C ALA A 112 -1.34 7.55 6.88
N LEU A 113 -0.64 8.67 6.79
CA LEU A 113 0.67 8.89 7.38
C LEU A 113 0.61 10.14 8.27
N GLY A 114 0.73 9.93 9.57
CA GLY A 114 0.90 10.99 10.57
C GLY A 114 2.37 11.37 10.75
N PHE A 115 2.61 12.66 10.87
CA PHE A 115 3.87 13.27 11.28
C PHE A 115 3.70 13.76 12.71
N SER A 116 4.38 13.12 13.65
CA SER A 116 4.23 13.38 15.08
C SER A 116 5.52 13.86 15.73
N TYR A 117 5.40 14.64 16.80
CA TYR A 117 6.54 14.96 17.67
C TYR A 117 6.74 13.95 18.80
N ASN A 118 5.88 12.94 18.92
CA ASN A 118 6.01 11.88 19.91
C ASN A 118 5.51 10.53 19.34
N GLN A 119 5.50 9.46 20.14
CA GLN A 119 5.05 8.12 19.72
C GLN A 119 3.59 7.84 20.10
N ARG A 120 2.73 8.84 19.93
CA ARG A 120 1.29 8.75 20.19
C ARG A 120 0.57 9.32 18.99
N MET A 121 -0.60 8.76 18.70
CA MET A 121 -1.51 9.29 17.70
C MET A 121 -2.33 10.40 18.34
N ASP A 122 -1.70 11.56 18.56
CA ASP A 122 -2.29 12.74 19.19
C ASP A 122 -2.32 13.93 18.23
N ASP A 123 -1.69 15.06 18.56
CA ASP A 123 -1.71 16.30 17.78
C ASP A 123 -0.84 16.16 16.53
N ASP A 124 -1.33 15.44 15.51
CA ASP A 124 -0.54 15.04 14.35
C ASP A 124 -1.02 15.67 13.05
N THR A 125 -0.09 16.21 12.26
CA THR A 125 -0.34 16.49 10.85
C THR A 125 -0.41 15.17 10.09
N VAL A 126 -1.50 14.93 9.39
CA VAL A 126 -1.72 13.69 8.66
C VAL A 126 -1.85 13.99 7.17
N VAL A 127 -1.15 13.22 6.35
CA VAL A 127 -1.49 13.09 4.93
C VAL A 127 -2.14 11.76 4.69
N GLU A 128 -3.19 11.74 3.88
CA GLU A 128 -4.00 10.54 3.71
C GLU A 128 -4.56 10.41 2.31
N CYS A 129 -5.02 9.20 2.03
CA CYS A 129 -5.81 8.92 0.85
C CYS A 129 -6.98 8.00 1.16
N VAL A 130 -8.07 8.20 0.45
CA VAL A 130 -9.25 7.32 0.45
C VAL A 130 -9.56 6.91 -0.97
N GLN A 131 -9.76 5.61 -1.20
CA GLN A 131 -10.31 5.06 -2.42
C GLN A 131 -11.81 4.73 -2.20
N PRO A 132 -12.74 5.50 -2.78
CA PRO A 132 -14.16 5.16 -2.74
C PRO A 132 -14.46 3.90 -3.54
N LEU A 133 -15.67 3.37 -3.33
CA LEU A 133 -16.22 2.30 -4.14
C LEU A 133 -16.64 2.80 -5.53
N GLN A 134 -16.88 1.86 -6.44
CA GLN A 134 -17.61 2.09 -7.70
C GLN A 134 -16.93 3.05 -8.69
N GLY A 135 -15.61 2.93 -8.87
CA GLY A 135 -14.89 3.62 -9.95
C GLY A 135 -14.80 5.14 -9.79
N GLN A 136 -15.21 5.68 -8.64
CA GLN A 136 -14.98 7.09 -8.32
C GLN A 136 -13.47 7.34 -8.11
N PRO A 137 -12.98 8.55 -8.45
CA PRO A 137 -11.59 8.90 -8.23
C PRO A 137 -11.29 8.88 -6.73
N GLY A 138 -10.17 8.27 -6.35
CA GLY A 138 -9.67 8.40 -5.00
C GLY A 138 -9.17 9.80 -4.70
N GLN A 139 -9.08 10.13 -3.42
CA GLN A 139 -8.79 11.47 -2.93
C GLN A 139 -7.57 11.44 -2.04
N VAL A 140 -6.68 12.42 -2.20
CA VAL A 140 -5.60 12.70 -1.25
C VAL A 140 -5.96 13.95 -0.44
N ARG A 141 -5.63 13.96 0.84
CA ARG A 141 -6.04 15.02 1.77
C ARG A 141 -4.96 15.27 2.82
N VAL A 142 -4.92 16.50 3.32
CA VAL A 142 -4.24 16.86 4.56
C VAL A 142 -5.30 16.93 5.66
N SER A 143 -4.98 16.34 6.79
CA SER A 143 -5.86 16.23 7.94
C SER A 143 -5.07 16.48 9.23
N PHE A 144 -5.79 16.63 10.34
CA PHE A 144 -5.21 16.74 11.66
C PHE A 144 -5.85 15.71 12.58
N ASN A 145 -5.01 14.93 13.24
CA ASN A 145 -5.44 14.10 14.36
C ASN A 145 -5.33 14.93 15.63
N ASP A 146 -6.34 14.86 16.50
CA ASP A 146 -6.38 15.62 17.76
C ASP A 146 -6.46 14.69 18.98
N GLU A 147 -5.85 13.50 18.88
CA GLU A 147 -6.00 12.34 19.78
C GLU A 147 -7.30 11.55 19.59
N THR A 148 -8.40 12.20 19.23
CA THR A 148 -9.73 11.56 19.25
C THR A 148 -10.29 11.25 17.87
N PHE A 149 -10.08 12.16 16.91
CA PHE A 149 -10.52 11.98 15.54
C PHE A 149 -9.55 12.64 14.58
N ASN A 150 -9.66 12.23 13.32
CA ASN A 150 -8.83 12.73 12.24
C ASN A 150 -9.69 13.57 11.28
N ASN A 151 -9.56 14.89 11.39
CA ASN A 151 -10.35 15.87 10.64
C ASN A 151 -9.64 16.33 9.38
N VAL A 152 -10.34 16.25 8.25
CA VAL A 152 -9.85 16.78 6.98
C VAL A 152 -9.73 18.31 7.05
N LEU A 153 -8.54 18.81 6.74
CA LEU A 153 -8.27 20.24 6.61
C LEU A 153 -8.44 20.64 5.15
N HIS A 154 -9.67 20.98 4.74
CA HIS A 154 -9.98 21.26 3.33
C HIS A 154 -9.15 22.41 2.74
N GLN A 155 -8.98 23.49 3.49
CA GLN A 155 -8.18 24.63 3.03
C GLN A 155 -6.69 24.25 2.90
N ALA A 156 -6.13 23.57 3.90
CA ALA A 156 -4.75 23.09 3.85
C ALA A 156 -4.55 22.10 2.69
N SER A 157 -5.48 21.17 2.48
CA SER A 157 -5.46 20.23 1.34
C SER A 157 -5.39 20.98 0.00
N SER A 158 -6.11 22.10 -0.13
CA SER A 158 -6.16 22.87 -1.39
C SER A 158 -4.88 23.66 -1.69
N VAL A 159 -4.10 24.04 -0.67
CA VAL A 159 -2.90 24.88 -0.84
C VAL A 159 -1.60 24.11 -0.66
N LEU A 160 -1.61 23.04 0.12
CA LEU A 160 -0.44 22.23 0.42
C LEU A 160 -0.30 21.01 -0.49
N LEU A 161 -1.35 20.54 -1.18
CA LEU A 161 -1.21 19.39 -2.05
C LEU A 161 -1.06 19.81 -3.51
N GLU A 162 0.02 19.35 -4.13
CA GLU A 162 0.20 19.42 -5.58
C GLU A 162 -0.04 18.05 -6.22
N GLY A 163 -1.03 18.01 -7.09
CA GLY A 163 -1.46 16.77 -7.73
C GLY A 163 -1.94 15.75 -6.71
N GLY A 164 -1.70 14.48 -7.01
CA GLY A 164 -2.13 13.38 -6.18
C GLY A 164 -2.78 12.29 -7.02
N SER A 165 -2.49 11.04 -6.69
CA SER A 165 -3.17 9.91 -7.30
C SER A 165 -3.41 8.83 -6.29
N VAL A 166 -4.59 8.23 -6.36
CA VAL A 166 -4.96 7.05 -5.61
C VAL A 166 -5.27 5.97 -6.62
N THR A 167 -4.62 4.83 -6.51
CA THR A 167 -4.85 3.69 -7.38
C THR A 167 -5.07 2.43 -6.56
N MET A 168 -5.95 1.57 -7.06
CA MET A 168 -6.25 0.26 -6.50
C MET A 168 -5.94 -0.79 -7.55
N GLU A 169 -4.90 -1.59 -7.31
CA GLU A 169 -4.42 -2.60 -8.25
C GLU A 169 -4.05 -3.87 -7.49
N ASP A 170 -4.61 -5.02 -7.88
CA ASP A 170 -4.34 -6.33 -7.28
C ASP A 170 -4.44 -6.35 -5.74
N GLY A 171 -5.41 -5.63 -5.19
CA GLY A 171 -5.63 -5.56 -3.75
C GLY A 171 -4.60 -4.70 -3.01
N VAL A 172 -3.90 -3.81 -3.72
CA VAL A 172 -2.98 -2.82 -3.15
C VAL A 172 -3.50 -1.43 -3.43
N LEU A 173 -3.72 -0.68 -2.36
CA LEU A 173 -3.95 0.75 -2.39
C LEU A 173 -2.60 1.46 -2.50
N LYS A 174 -2.40 2.25 -3.55
CA LYS A 174 -1.23 3.11 -3.74
C LYS A 174 -1.65 4.56 -3.78
N CYS A 175 -0.94 5.40 -3.05
CA CYS A 175 -1.23 6.82 -2.96
C CYS A 175 0.04 7.61 -3.18
N ASP A 176 0.02 8.51 -4.15
CA ASP A 176 1.11 9.42 -4.44
C ASP A 176 0.62 10.84 -4.18
N MET A 177 1.42 11.64 -3.51
CA MET A 177 1.11 13.03 -3.22
C MET A 177 2.39 13.85 -3.03
N LYS A 178 2.28 15.16 -3.19
CA LYS A 178 3.34 16.11 -2.91
C LYS A 178 2.82 17.18 -1.97
N LEU A 179 3.50 17.35 -0.85
CA LEU A 179 3.21 18.39 0.13
C LEU A 179 4.10 19.61 -0.15
N LEU A 180 3.52 20.71 -0.59
CA LEU A 180 4.17 22.00 -0.87
C LEU A 180 4.48 22.73 0.44
N LEU A 181 5.70 22.57 0.94
CA LEU A 181 6.11 23.09 2.25
C LEU A 181 6.22 24.63 2.25
N ASP A 182 6.61 25.23 1.13
CA ASP A 182 6.64 26.69 0.96
C ASP A 182 5.24 27.33 1.10
N ASN A 183 4.18 26.56 0.88
CA ASN A 183 2.80 27.03 0.95
C ASN A 183 2.21 27.01 2.37
N ILE A 184 2.95 26.59 3.41
CA ILE A 184 2.48 26.64 4.80
C ILE A 184 2.06 28.06 5.21
N GLY A 185 2.68 29.09 4.63
CA GLY A 185 2.29 30.49 4.82
C GLY A 185 0.87 30.82 4.34
N LEU A 186 0.32 30.05 3.41
CA LEU A 186 -1.01 30.23 2.81
C LEU A 186 -2.11 29.48 3.57
N VAL A 187 -1.75 28.62 4.54
CA VAL A 187 -2.72 27.94 5.41
C VAL A 187 -3.39 28.96 6.32
N SER A 188 -4.69 28.81 6.54
CA SER A 188 -5.45 29.71 7.42
C SER A 188 -4.84 29.76 8.82
N ASN A 189 -4.83 30.94 9.47
CA ASN A 189 -4.25 31.08 10.80
C ASN A 189 -4.87 30.13 11.83
N ASP A 190 -6.18 29.87 11.71
CA ASP A 190 -6.93 29.01 12.63
C ASP A 190 -6.53 27.53 12.53
N SER A 191 -5.94 27.10 11.41
CA SER A 191 -5.49 25.71 11.20
C SER A 191 -3.97 25.60 11.03
N LYS A 192 -3.23 26.71 11.09
CA LYS A 192 -1.79 26.70 10.81
C LYS A 192 -1.00 25.92 11.85
N PHE A 193 -1.44 25.95 13.11
CA PHE A 193 -0.81 25.19 14.19
C PHE A 193 -0.97 23.66 14.03
N MET A 194 -1.94 23.22 13.21
CA MET A 194 -2.20 21.81 12.91
C MET A 194 -1.25 21.25 11.83
N ILE A 195 -0.40 22.11 11.25
CA ILE A 195 0.57 21.75 10.22
C ILE A 195 1.98 21.84 10.81
N HIS A 196 2.58 20.68 11.03
CA HIS A 196 3.95 20.53 11.51
C HIS A 196 4.94 21.01 10.47
N ASP A 197 5.95 21.74 10.95
CA ASP A 197 7.10 22.12 10.15
C ASP A 197 8.04 20.92 10.00
N LEU A 198 7.94 20.24 8.85
CA LEU A 198 8.70 19.03 8.52
C LEU A 198 10.16 19.32 8.17
N GLU A 199 10.54 20.60 7.97
CA GLU A 199 11.92 21.00 7.64
C GLU A 199 12.69 21.44 8.89
N ALA A 200 12.00 21.98 9.90
CA ALA A 200 12.64 22.49 11.10
C ALA A 200 13.13 21.40 12.07
N ARG A 201 12.49 20.22 12.11
CA ARG A 201 12.83 19.14 13.05
C ARG A 201 12.39 17.76 12.58
N PRO A 202 13.05 16.69 13.06
CA PRO A 202 12.61 15.33 12.77
C PRO A 202 11.31 14.99 13.51
N TYR A 203 10.62 13.95 13.03
CA TYR A 203 9.29 13.54 13.48
C TYR A 203 9.17 12.01 13.52
N TYR A 204 8.30 11.49 14.38
CA TYR A 204 7.85 10.12 14.26
C TYR A 204 6.88 9.98 13.09
N LEU A 205 6.95 8.86 12.39
CA LEU A 205 5.95 8.49 11.39
C LEU A 205 4.96 7.52 12.00
N LEU A 206 3.67 7.77 11.74
CA LEU A 206 2.55 6.97 12.20
C LEU A 206 1.77 6.50 10.97
N PHE A 207 1.81 5.21 10.63
CA PHE A 207 1.11 4.66 9.47
C PHE A 207 -0.16 3.92 9.89
N ALA A 208 -1.31 4.36 9.36
CA ALA A 208 -2.59 3.72 9.60
C ALA A 208 -3.30 3.37 8.28
N ARG A 209 -4.14 2.34 8.34
CA ARG A 209 -4.94 1.82 7.23
C ARG A 209 -6.26 1.28 7.76
N GLY A 210 -7.29 1.29 6.93
CA GLY A 210 -8.59 0.76 7.33
C GLY A 210 -9.68 1.02 6.31
N ASN A 211 -10.91 0.71 6.70
CA ASN A 211 -12.09 1.06 5.94
C ASN A 211 -12.54 2.50 6.25
N ALA A 212 -13.33 3.10 5.36
CA ALA A 212 -13.99 4.37 5.58
C ALA A 212 -15.50 4.25 5.37
N ASP A 213 -16.25 5.25 5.80
CA ASP A 213 -17.68 5.35 5.58
C ASP A 213 -17.98 5.43 4.06
N PRO A 214 -18.91 4.60 3.54
CA PRO A 214 -19.24 4.58 2.11
C PRO A 214 -19.79 5.88 1.53
N TRP A 215 -20.32 6.79 2.36
CA TRP A 215 -21.01 8.00 1.93
C TRP A 215 -20.20 9.27 2.22
N THR A 216 -19.66 9.40 3.44
CA THR A 216 -18.89 10.58 3.87
C THR A 216 -17.41 10.46 3.53
N LEU A 217 -16.92 9.23 3.32
CA LEU A 217 -15.49 8.92 3.21
C LEU A 217 -14.69 9.29 4.47
N GLU A 218 -15.37 9.45 5.61
CA GLU A 218 -14.73 9.56 6.91
C GLU A 218 -14.11 8.21 7.28
N LYS A 219 -12.89 8.25 7.79
CA LYS A 219 -12.12 7.06 8.11
C LYS A 219 -12.70 6.39 9.35
N ASP A 220 -12.80 5.07 9.33
CA ASP A 220 -12.99 4.34 10.58
C ASP A 220 -11.73 4.47 11.43
N ILE A 221 -11.90 4.36 12.74
CA ILE A 221 -10.77 4.16 13.65
C ILE A 221 -9.95 2.95 13.17
N HIS A 222 -8.63 3.10 13.13
CA HIS A 222 -7.74 1.98 12.87
C HIS A 222 -7.91 0.89 13.93
N SER A 223 -7.37 -0.30 13.69
CA SER A 223 -7.42 -1.34 14.73
C SER A 223 -6.71 -0.88 16.00
N VAL A 224 -7.35 -1.08 17.15
CA VAL A 224 -6.75 -0.91 18.49
C VAL A 224 -6.32 -2.24 19.11
N ASN A 225 -6.53 -3.33 18.38
CA ASN A 225 -6.08 -4.66 18.75
C ASN A 225 -4.77 -4.97 18.03
N ASP A 226 -3.88 -5.70 18.70
CA ASP A 226 -2.63 -6.24 18.13
C ASP A 226 -2.95 -7.25 17.01
N ASN A 227 -3.01 -6.73 15.78
CA ASN A 227 -3.29 -7.48 14.57
C ASN A 227 -2.68 -6.75 13.34
N PRO A 228 -2.73 -7.33 12.13
CA PRO A 228 -2.10 -6.73 10.95
C PRO A 228 -2.62 -5.33 10.53
N GLN A 229 -3.75 -4.88 11.07
CA GLN A 229 -4.33 -3.55 10.85
C GLN A 229 -3.99 -2.56 11.97
N PHE A 230 -3.28 -2.99 13.01
CA PHE A 230 -2.75 -2.08 14.02
C PHE A 230 -1.77 -1.09 13.36
N PRO A 231 -1.79 0.20 13.74
CA PRO A 231 -0.89 1.19 13.18
C PRO A 231 0.58 0.84 13.43
N TRP A 232 1.42 1.28 12.50
CA TRP A 232 2.86 1.21 12.66
C TRP A 232 3.40 2.56 13.10
N MET A 233 4.44 2.55 13.92
CA MET A 233 5.11 3.76 14.38
C MET A 233 6.63 3.58 14.28
N THR A 234 7.37 4.64 13.96
CA THR A 234 8.84 4.57 13.99
C THR A 234 9.36 4.58 15.43
N GLU A 235 10.44 3.85 15.70
CA GLU A 235 11.14 3.89 17.00
C GLU A 235 11.91 5.19 17.21
N GLU A 236 12.36 5.78 16.11
CA GLU A 236 13.15 7.00 16.09
C GLU A 236 12.47 8.05 15.23
N MET A 237 12.78 9.31 15.52
CA MET A 237 12.35 10.41 14.67
C MET A 237 13.15 10.38 13.37
N VAL A 238 12.46 10.59 12.25
CA VAL A 238 13.06 10.70 10.92
C VAL A 238 13.00 12.15 10.45
N GLY A 239 14.05 12.58 9.75
CA GLY A 239 14.06 13.90 9.11
C GLY A 239 13.57 13.83 7.67
N ALA A 240 12.93 14.90 7.18
CA ALA A 240 12.59 15.03 5.77
C ALA A 240 13.84 15.07 4.86
N LEU A 241 14.91 15.71 5.34
CA LEU A 241 16.18 15.92 4.63
C LEU A 241 17.23 14.81 4.83
N TYR A 242 17.10 14.01 5.89
CA TYR A 242 18.12 13.04 6.30
C TYR A 242 17.80 11.63 5.81
N ALA A 243 17.97 11.40 4.51
CA ALA A 243 17.92 10.06 3.90
C ALA A 243 19.32 9.48 3.59
N PHE A 244 20.38 10.27 3.78
CA PHE A 244 21.70 9.95 3.25
C PHE A 244 22.75 9.78 4.34
N GLY A 245 23.11 8.52 4.56
CA GLY A 245 24.34 8.15 5.25
C GLY A 245 24.16 7.77 6.72
N LYS A 246 23.51 6.63 6.96
CA LYS A 246 23.94 5.62 7.94
C LYS A 246 23.15 4.33 7.74
N ASN A 247 23.81 3.20 7.99
CA ASN A 247 23.27 1.84 7.88
C ASN A 247 22.26 1.54 9.01
N ASP A 248 21.27 2.39 9.22
CA ASP A 248 20.31 2.18 10.28
C ASP A 248 19.09 1.49 9.65
N LEU A 249 19.15 0.16 9.66
CA LEU A 249 17.93 -0.63 9.81
C LEU A 249 17.22 -0.02 11.03
N LEU A 250 16.17 0.77 10.81
CA LEU A 250 15.27 1.19 11.87
C LEU A 250 14.82 -0.09 12.59
N THR A 251 15.28 -0.28 13.82
CA THR A 251 14.72 -1.31 14.71
C THR A 251 13.28 -0.91 15.05
N MET A 252 12.42 -1.90 15.31
CA MET A 252 10.96 -1.68 15.46
C MET A 252 10.33 -2.71 16.41
N GLN A 253 9.41 -2.27 17.28
CA GLN A 253 8.47 -3.10 18.06
C GLN A 253 7.04 -3.05 17.49
N GLN A 254 6.28 -4.11 17.80
CA GLN A 254 4.84 -4.25 17.57
C GLN A 254 4.06 -3.51 18.65
#